data_AF-A0A831XTT6-F1
#
_entry.id   AF-A0A831XTT6-F1
#
_cell.length_a   1.000
_cell.length_b   1.000
_cell.length_c   1.000
_cell.angle_alpha   90.00
_cell.angle_beta   90.00
_cell.angle_gamma   90.00
#
_symmetry.space_group_name_H-M   'P 1'
#
loop_
_entity.id
_entity.type
_entity.pdbx_description
1 polymer ?
#
loop_
_entity_poly.entity_id
_entity_poly.type
_entity_poly.pdbx_seq_one_letter_code
_entity_poly.pdbx_strand_id
1 'polypeptide(L)' 'MTITRMRIERERAGMSRAAVARVAEMNASSVGQIENGRLRPYPSQLARIAAALGWEDEPERLIEDVAGGGWR' A
#
# COMPACT_ATOMS: atom_id res chain seq x y z
N MET A 1 -16.04 -1.67 -1.42
CA MET A 1 -14.59 -1.95 -1.43
C MET A 1 -13.90 -0.68 -0.97
N THR A 2 -13.27 -0.70 0.19
CA THR A 2 -12.52 0.45 0.68
C THR A 2 -11.22 0.60 -0.12
N ILE A 3 -10.81 1.84 -0.37
CA ILE A 3 -9.48 2.14 -0.89
C ILE A 3 -8.53 2.15 0.31
N THR A 4 -7.38 1.49 0.20
CA THR A 4 -6.31 1.58 1.22
C THR A 4 -5.40 2.78 0.93
N ARG A 5 -4.83 3.38 1.98
CA ARG A 5 -3.81 4.43 1.87
C ARG A 5 -2.69 4.02 0.92
N MET A 6 -2.21 2.79 1.02
CA MET A 6 -1.18 2.20 0.15
C MET A 6 -1.50 2.39 -1.34
N ARG A 7 -2.76 2.18 -1.73
CA ARG A 7 -3.18 2.33 -3.13
C ARG A 7 -3.05 3.79 -3.58
N ILE A 8 -3.48 4.73 -2.74
CA ILE A 8 -3.41 6.17 -3.02
C ILE A 8 -1.95 6.59 -3.20
N GLU A 9 -1.08 6.24 -2.26
CA GLU A 9 0.32 6.67 -2.32
C GLU A 9 1.08 6.00 -3.47
N ARG A 10 0.77 4.74 -3.79
CA ARG A 10 1.29 4.08 -5.00
C ARG A 10 0.89 4.83 -6.28
N GLU A 11 -0.38 5.20 -6.39
CA GLU A 11 -0.89 5.92 -7.56
C GLU A 11 -0.29 7.33 -7.66
N ARG A 12 -0.09 8.03 -6.53
CA ARG A 12 0.63 9.31 -6.46
C ARG A 12 2.09 9.20 -6.88
N ALA A 13 2.75 8.11 -6.51
CA ALA A 13 4.12 7.80 -6.93
C ALA A 13 4.21 7.34 -8.41
N GLY A 14 3.08 7.21 -9.12
CA GLY A 14 3.05 6.74 -10.52
C GLY A 14 3.47 5.28 -10.69
N MET A 15 3.46 4.49 -9.61
CA MET A 15 3.97 3.12 -9.62
C MET A 15 2.86 2.10 -9.92
N SER A 16 3.19 1.06 -10.69
CA SER A 16 2.32 -0.12 -10.79
C SER A 16 2.48 -1.01 -9.55
N ARG A 17 1.52 -1.90 -9.29
CA ARG A 17 1.66 -2.90 -8.21
C ARG A 17 2.91 -3.76 -8.37
N ALA A 18 3.23 -4.13 -9.62
CA ALA A 18 4.43 -4.89 -9.94
C ALA A 18 5.72 -4.09 -9.68
N ALA A 19 5.70 -2.79 -9.93
CA ALA A 19 6.84 -1.91 -9.64
C ALA A 19 7.10 -1.82 -8.13
N VAL A 20 6.06 -1.58 -7.32
CA VAL A 20 6.17 -1.60 -5.84
C VAL A 20 6.67 -2.96 -5.36
N ALA A 21 6.10 -4.04 -5.87
CA ALA A 21 6.50 -5.40 -5.47
C ALA A 21 7.98 -5.67 -5.78
N ARG A 22 8.48 -5.21 -6.93
CA ARG A 22 9.88 -5.34 -7.31
C ARG A 22 10.81 -4.59 -6.35
N VAL A 23 10.47 -3.34 -6.00
CA VAL A 23 11.29 -2.52 -5.11
C VAL A 23 11.22 -3.00 -3.66
N ALA A 24 10.04 -3.44 -3.20
CA ALA A 24 9.81 -3.96 -1.85
C ALA A 24 10.27 -5.41 -1.66
N GLU A 25 10.78 -6.07 -2.71
CA GLU A 25 11.15 -7.49 -2.73
C GLU A 25 9.99 -8.40 -2.28
N MET A 26 8.83 -8.19 -2.92
CA MET A 26 7.57 -8.88 -2.66
C MET A 26 6.96 -9.44 -3.94
N ASN A 27 5.96 -10.31 -3.80
CA ASN A 27 5.15 -10.77 -4.93
C ASN A 27 4.10 -9.71 -5.30
N ALA A 28 3.94 -9.44 -6.60
CA ALA A 28 2.92 -8.53 -7.12
C ALA A 28 1.49 -8.95 -6.75
N SER A 29 1.23 -10.25 -6.61
CA SER A 29 -0.07 -10.76 -6.12
C SER A 29 -0.30 -10.37 -4.67
N SER A 30 0.72 -10.43 -3.81
CA SER A 30 0.63 -10.01 -2.40
C SER A 30 0.31 -8.52 -2.30
N VAL A 31 0.96 -7.66 -3.08
CA VAL A 31 0.65 -6.22 -3.16
C VAL A 31 -0.83 -6.00 -3.53
N GLY A 32 -1.33 -6.72 -4.54
CA GLY A 32 -2.74 -6.66 -4.92
C GLY A 32 -3.69 -7.19 -3.84
N GLN A 33 -3.33 -8.26 -3.13
CA GLN A 33 -4.14 -8.78 -2.02
C GLN A 33 -4.19 -7.82 -0.84
N ILE A 34 -3.08 -7.15 -0.52
CA ILE A 34 -3.00 -6.13 0.54
C ILE A 34 -3.92 -4.96 0.20
N GLU A 35 -3.81 -4.39 -1.01
CA GLU A 35 -4.65 -3.26 -1.41
C GLU A 35 -6.15 -3.58 -1.41
N ASN A 36 -6.52 -4.85 -1.62
CA ASN A 36 -7.91 -5.29 -1.61
C ASN A 36 -8.37 -5.81 -0.23
N GLY A 37 -7.54 -5.67 0.82
CA GLY A 37 -7.85 -6.14 2.17
C GLY A 37 -7.90 -7.67 2.33
N ARG A 38 -7.40 -8.42 1.35
CA ARG A 38 -7.37 -9.90 1.35
C ARG A 38 -6.15 -10.49 2.06
N LEU A 39 -5.12 -9.68 2.27
CA LEU A 39 -3.89 -10.09 2.96
C LEU A 39 -3.50 -8.99 3.93
N ARG A 40 -3.37 -9.33 5.22
CA ARG A 40 -2.78 -8.43 6.21
C ARG A 40 -1.26 -8.64 6.22
N PRO A 41 -0.45 -7.64 5.84
CA PRO A 41 1.00 -7.76 5.80
C PRO A 41 1.62 -7.77 7.20
N TYR A 42 2.79 -8.39 7.34
CA TYR A 42 3.64 -8.27 8.54
C TYR A 42 4.25 -6.86 8.63
N PRO A 43 4.65 -6.39 9.83
CA PRO A 43 5.32 -5.10 9.99
C PRO A 43 6.56 -4.93 9.10
N SER A 44 7.36 -5.99 8.91
CA SER A 44 8.52 -5.98 8.01
C SER A 44 8.15 -5.87 6.52
N GLN A 45 6.96 -6.30 6.12
CA GLN A 45 6.45 -6.10 4.76
C GLN A 45 5.95 -4.65 4.60
N LEU A 46 5.26 -4.11 5.60
CA LEU A 46 4.83 -2.72 5.60
C LEU A 46 6.01 -1.76 5.51
N ALA A 47 7.07 -1.99 6.30
CA ALA A 47 8.29 -1.17 6.24
C ALA A 47 8.94 -1.17 4.86
N ARG A 48 8.99 -2.33 4.18
CA ARG A 48 9.52 -2.43 2.81
C ARG A 48 8.63 -1.73 1.78
N ILE A 49 7.31 -1.84 1.92
CA ILE A 49 6.37 -1.11 1.06
C ILE A 49 6.49 0.39 1.28
N ALA A 50 6.60 0.85 2.54
CA ALA A 50 6.79 2.25 2.87
C ALA A 50 8.07 2.81 2.24
N ALA A 51 9.20 2.11 2.41
CA ALA A 51 10.45 2.46 1.77
C ALA A 51 10.36 2.50 0.23
N ALA A 52 9.69 1.51 -0.37
CA ALA A 52 9.49 1.44 -1.82
C ALA A 52 8.64 2.60 -2.38
N LEU A 53 7.72 3.13 -1.57
CA LEU A 53 6.85 4.26 -1.93
C LEU A 53 7.44 5.62 -1.55
N GLY A 54 8.58 5.67 -0.85
CA GLY A 54 9.08 6.91 -0.24
C GLY A 54 8.12 7.48 0.82
N TRP A 55 7.39 6.60 1.52
CA TRP A 55 6.45 6.98 2.57
C TRP A 55 7.21 7.29 3.87
N GLU A 56 7.00 8.50 4.40
CA GLU A 56 7.76 9.02 5.55
C GLU A 56 7.02 8.90 6.90
N ASP A 57 5.73 8.56 6.88
CA ASP A 57 4.91 8.36 8.09
C ASP A 57 4.96 6.87 8.53
N GLU A 58 4.23 6.52 9.59
CA GLU A 58 4.15 5.17 10.13
C GLU A 58 3.69 4.15 9.05
N PRO A 59 4.43 3.04 8.82
CA PRO A 59 4.10 2.06 7.79
C PRO A 59 2.72 1.42 7.95
N GLU A 60 2.24 1.24 9.18
CA GLU A 60 0.92 0.72 9.52
C GLU A 60 -0.21 1.55 8.93
N ARG A 61 0.03 2.84 8.69
CA ARG A 61 -0.98 3.74 8.10
C ARG A 61 -1.27 3.42 6.64
N LEU A 62 -0.38 2.69 5.96
CA LEU A 62 -0.60 2.25 4.58
C LEU A 62 -1.80 1.30 4.44
N ILE A 63 -2.19 0.59 5.50
CA ILE A 63 -3.37 -0.28 5.49
C ILE A 63 -4.63 0.39 6.04
N GLU A 64 -4.58 1.69 6.34
CA GLU A 64 -5.76 2.45 6.70
C GLU A 64 -6.78 2.48 5.56
N ASP A 65 -8.03 2.25 5.93
CA ASP A 65 -9.18 2.41 5.08
C ASP A 65 -9.44 3.92 4.87
N VAL A 66 -9.27 4.41 3.64
CA VAL A 66 -9.43 5.84 3.30
C VAL A 66 -10.83 6.18 2.78
N ALA A 67 -11.77 5.23 2.79
CA ALA A 67 -13.18 5.53 2.54
C ALA A 67 -13.82 6.14 3.81
N GLY A 68 -13.63 7.44 3.99
CA GLY A 68 -14.22 8.19 5.10
C GLY A 68 -14.16 9.72 4.99
N GLY A 69 -13.57 10.29 3.94
CA GLY A 69 -13.56 11.75 3.70
C GLY A 69 -14.60 12.11 2.64
N GLY A 70 -15.75 12.63 3.08
CA GLY A 70 -16.90 12.91 2.23
C GLY A 70 -16.60 13.80 1.02
N TRP A 71 -17.22 13.45 -0.11
CA TRP A 71 -17.74 14.48 -1.00
C TRP A 71 -19.16 14.78 -0.52
N ARG A 72 -19.32 15.97 0.08
CA ARG A 72 -20.57 16.72 0.06
C ARG A 72 -20.23 18.17 -0.22
#